data_AF-A0A353RVR2-F1
#
_entry.id   AF-A0A353RVR2-F1
#
_cell.length_a   1.000
_cell.length_b   1.000
_cell.length_c   1.000
_cell.angle_alpha   90.00
_cell.angle_beta   90.00
_cell.angle_gamma   90.00
#
_symmetry.space_group_name_H-M   'P 1'
#
loop_
_entity.id
_entity.type
_entity.pdbx_description
1 polymer ?
#
loop_
_entity_poly.entity_id
_entity_poly.type
_entity_poly.pdbx_seq_one_letter_code
_entity_poly.pdbx_strand_id
1 'polypeptide(L)'
;MTNTRTKDLLRIPEVVEEINRHLWIESEKSNSNIGFEKAAEDWISRFSRDWVIYHGSSYGIGPRGSADSDVKKKRRAKSYY
;
A
#
# COMPACT_ATOMS: atom_id res chain seq x y z
N MET A 1 9.58 -2.30 18.64
CA MET A 1 9.86 -1.00 17.99
C MET A 1 8.81 -0.80 16.90
N THR A 2 7.82 0.07 17.11
CA THR A 2 6.85 0.40 16.05
C THR A 2 7.54 1.31 15.04
N ASN A 3 7.61 0.89 13.78
CA ASN A 3 8.24 1.63 12.70
C ASN A 3 7.64 3.04 12.63
N THR A 4 8.40 4.07 12.97
CA THR A 4 7.94 5.47 12.94
C THR A 4 7.31 5.84 11.60
N ARG A 5 7.86 5.31 10.50
CA ARG A 5 7.34 5.46 9.14
C ARG A 5 5.90 5.01 8.93
N THR A 6 5.45 3.94 9.58
CA THR A 6 4.07 3.46 9.36
C THR A 6 3.04 4.35 10.05
N LYS A 7 3.43 5.02 11.14
CA LYS A 7 2.58 6.01 11.81
C LYS A 7 2.45 7.30 11.00
N ASP A 8 3.47 7.66 10.23
CA ASP A 8 3.38 8.79 9.30
C ASP A 8 2.40 8.52 8.15
N LEU A 9 2.20 7.26 7.74
CA LEU A 9 1.17 6.92 6.74
C LEU A 9 -0.24 7.21 7.27
N LEU A 10 -0.51 7.01 8.56
CA LEU A 10 -1.81 7.32 9.18
C LEU A 10 -2.12 8.82 9.22
N ARG A 11 -1.14 9.69 8.94
CA ARG A 11 -1.38 11.14 8.80
C ARG A 11 -1.92 11.52 7.43
N ILE A 12 -1.86 10.60 6.46
CA ILE A 12 -2.32 10.81 5.09
C ILE A 12 -3.81 10.46 5.04
N PRO A 13 -4.69 11.38 4.63
CA PRO A 13 -6.13 11.13 4.61
C PRO A 13 -6.48 9.95 3.69
N GLU A 14 -5.82 9.81 2.54
CA GLU A 14 -6.03 8.70 1.60
C GLU A 14 -5.78 7.32 2.26
N VAL A 15 -4.74 7.21 3.07
CA VAL A 15 -4.43 5.97 3.80
C VAL A 15 -5.51 5.66 4.84
N VAL A 16 -6.01 6.69 5.54
CA VAL A 16 -7.07 6.52 6.54
C VAL A 16 -8.38 6.09 5.89
N GLU A 17 -8.72 6.63 4.71
CA GLU A 17 -9.88 6.19 3.94
C GLU A 17 -9.78 4.71 3.53
N GLU A 18 -8.60 4.28 3.09
CA GLU A 18 -8.35 2.89 2.71
C GLU A 18 -8.51 1.94 3.91
N ILE A 19 -7.96 2.33 5.07
CA ILE A 19 -8.11 1.58 6.32
C ILE A 19 -9.58 1.50 6.74
N ASN A 20 -10.32 2.59 6.59
CA ASN A 20 -11.74 2.62 6.98
C ASN A 20 -12.58 1.70 6.07
N ARG A 21 -12.27 1.65 4.76
CA ARG A 21 -12.87 0.67 3.85
C ARG A 21 -12.52 -0.77 4.23
N HIS A 22 -11.26 -1.05 4.53
CA HIS A 22 -10.80 -2.38 4.96
C HIS A 22 -11.50 -2.81 6.26
N LEU A 23 -11.58 -1.91 7.23
CA LEU A 23 -12.29 -2.11 8.49
C LEU A 23 -13.77 -2.42 8.27
N TRP A 24 -14.45 -1.70 7.36
CA TRP A 24 -15.86 -1.93 7.09
C TRP A 24 -16.10 -3.35 6.56
N ILE A 25 -15.31 -3.79 5.58
CA ILE A 25 -15.39 -5.13 4.99
C ILE A 25 -15.09 -6.22 6.04
N GLU A 26 -14.05 -6.02 6.84
CA GLU A 26 -13.64 -6.97 7.87
C GLU A 26 -14.66 -7.05 9.02
N SER A 27 -15.31 -5.93 9.37
CA SER A 27 -16.38 -5.90 10.38
C SER A 27 -17.62 -6.65 9.91
N GLU A 28 -18.00 -6.52 8.64
CA GLU A 28 -19.08 -7.33 8.05
C GLU A 28 -18.71 -8.82 8.07
N LYS A 29 -17.46 -9.15 7.73
CA LYS A 29 -17.01 -10.53 7.61
C LYS A 29 -16.85 -11.25 8.96
N SER A 30 -16.37 -10.55 9.98
CA SER A 30 -16.13 -11.14 11.30
C SER A 30 -17.35 -11.11 12.22
N ASN A 31 -18.47 -10.49 11.78
CA ASN A 31 -19.66 -10.28 12.60
C ASN A 31 -19.31 -9.70 13.99
N SER A 32 -18.23 -8.94 14.06
CA SER A 32 -17.59 -8.43 15.27
C SER A 32 -16.76 -7.21 14.90
N ASN A 33 -16.83 -6.19 15.75
CA ASN A 33 -16.09 -4.95 15.51
C ASN A 33 -14.62 -5.19 15.85
N ILE A 34 -13.80 -5.33 14.82
CA ILE A 34 -12.36 -5.58 14.94
C ILE A 34 -11.64 -4.33 15.48
N GLY A 35 -12.24 -3.15 15.33
CA GLY A 35 -11.69 -1.89 15.78
C GLY A 35 -10.66 -1.29 14.82
N PHE A 36 -10.61 0.05 14.79
CA PHE A 36 -9.76 0.79 13.85
C PHE A 36 -8.28 0.48 14.01
N GLU A 37 -7.80 0.32 15.25
CA GLU A 37 -6.39 0.05 15.52
C GLU A 37 -5.94 -1.28 14.88
N LYS A 38 -6.72 -2.34 15.07
CA LYS A 38 -6.45 -3.67 14.51
C LYS A 38 -6.51 -3.69 12.99
N ALA A 39 -7.51 -3.03 12.40
CA ALA A 39 -7.63 -2.91 10.95
C ALA A 39 -6.51 -2.06 10.35
N ALA A 40 -6.11 -0.98 11.02
CA ALA A 40 -4.99 -0.14 10.63
C ALA A 40 -3.67 -0.93 10.67
N GLU A 41 -3.44 -1.72 11.73
CA GLU A 41 -2.26 -2.58 11.84
C GLU A 41 -2.20 -3.63 10.72
N ASP A 42 -3.31 -4.31 10.44
CA ASP A 42 -3.39 -5.30 9.35
C ASP A 42 -3.16 -4.63 8.00
N TRP A 43 -3.83 -3.51 7.75
CA TRP A 43 -3.69 -2.77 6.50
C TRP A 43 -2.26 -2.26 6.30
N ILE A 44 -1.66 -1.69 7.34
CA ILE A 44 -0.26 -1.25 7.31
C ILE A 44 0.64 -2.46 7.03
N SER A 45 0.42 -3.61 7.66
CA SER A 45 1.30 -4.76 7.46
C SER A 45 1.21 -5.34 6.04
N ARG A 46 0.05 -5.25 5.40
CA ARG A 46 -0.22 -5.94 4.12
C ARG A 46 -0.18 -5.01 2.90
N PHE A 47 -0.66 -3.77 3.05
CA PHE A 47 -0.85 -2.82 1.94
C PHE A 47 0.10 -1.62 1.99
N SER A 48 0.71 -1.28 3.15
CA SER A 48 1.59 -0.10 3.20
C SER A 48 2.75 -0.17 2.23
N ARG A 49 3.27 -1.38 1.97
CA ARG A 49 4.40 -1.57 1.06
C ARG A 49 4.02 -1.19 -0.37
N ASP A 50 2.94 -1.76 -0.89
CA ASP A 50 2.40 -1.43 -2.21
C ASP A 50 1.99 0.03 -2.30
N TRP A 51 1.30 0.55 -1.28
CA TRP A 51 0.87 1.95 -1.26
C TRP A 51 2.06 2.91 -1.36
N VAL A 52 3.14 2.66 -0.62
CA VAL A 52 4.40 3.43 -0.70
C VAL A 52 5.10 3.27 -2.04
N ILE A 53 5.01 2.12 -2.71
CA ILE A 53 5.58 1.93 -4.05
C ILE A 53 4.82 2.78 -5.08
N TYR A 54 3.48 2.79 -5.04
CA TYR A 54 2.65 3.53 -5.99
C TYR A 54 2.63 5.04 -5.70
N HIS A 55 2.47 5.44 -4.44
CA HIS A 55 2.28 6.84 -4.03
C HIS A 55 3.54 7.50 -3.48
N GLY A 56 4.53 6.73 -3.01
CA GLY A 56 5.74 7.26 -2.39
C GLY A 56 6.60 8.11 -3.31
N SER A 57 6.46 7.97 -4.63
CA SER A 57 7.07 8.88 -5.61
C SER A 57 6.50 10.30 -5.51
N SER A 58 5.20 10.44 -5.23
CA SER A 58 4.51 11.74 -5.13
C SER A 58 4.77 12.44 -3.78
N TYR A 59 4.82 11.66 -2.70
CA TYR A 59 4.96 12.19 -1.34
C TYR A 59 6.41 12.24 -0.82
N GLY A 60 7.41 11.94 -1.67
CA GLY A 60 8.82 11.87 -1.26
C GLY A 60 9.12 10.72 -0.28
N ILE A 61 8.14 9.85 -0.02
CA ILE A 61 8.27 8.62 0.76
C ILE A 61 8.69 7.51 -0.21
N GLY A 62 9.79 7.69 -0.93
CA GLY A 62 10.25 6.70 -1.89
C GLY A 62 10.61 5.38 -1.18
N PRO A 63 10.28 4.21 -1.76
CA PRO A 63 10.74 2.94 -1.22
C PRO A 63 12.26 2.92 -1.24
N ARG A 64 12.87 2.88 -0.05
CA ARG A 64 14.32 2.73 0.11
C ARG A 64 14.66 1.27 -0.15
N GLY A 65 14.70 0.90 -1.43
CA GLY A 65 15.04 -0.45 -1.90
C GLY A 65 13.82 -1.30 -2.26
N SER A 66 13.27 -1.09 -3.46
CA SER A 66 12.65 -2.16 -4.24
C SER A 66 12.63 -1.71 -5.70
N ALA A 67 13.81 -1.78 -6.32
CA ALA A 67 13.92 -1.87 -7.77
C ALA A 67 13.45 -3.28 -8.15
N ASP A 68 12.12 -3.50 -8.20
CA ASP A 68 11.59 -4.62 -8.97
C ASP A 68 11.08 -4.06 -10.29
N SER A 69 11.91 -4.26 -11.28
CA SER A 69 11.79 -3.79 -12.64
C SER A 69 10.72 -4.58 -13.38
N ASP A 70 9.45 -4.17 -13.33
CA ASP A 70 8.50 -4.47 -14.40
C ASP A 70 8.67 -3.45 -15.54
N VAL A 71 9.86 -3.48 -16.16
CA VAL A 71 10.05 -2.87 -17.47
C VAL A 71 9.27 -3.71 -18.46
N LYS A 72 8.01 -3.34 -18.70
CA LYS A 72 7.27 -3.69 -19.92
C LYS A 72 8.04 -3.15 -21.13
N LYS A 73 9.04 -3.90 -21.61
CA LYS A 73 9.73 -3.61 -22.87
C LYS A 73 8.85 -4.11 -24.02
N LYS A 74 7.90 -3.25 -24.41
CA LYS A 74 7.17 -3.40 -25.67
C LYS A 74 8.12 -3.19 -26.86
N ARG A 75 8.18 -4.22 -27.72
CA ARG A 75 8.38 -4.24 -29.19
C ARG A 75 9.78 -3.99 -29.76
N ARG A 76 10.21 -4.94 -30.61
CA ARG A 76 10.58 -4.67 -32.01
C ARG A 76 10.32 -5.91 -32.87
N ALA A 77 9.65 -5.71 -34.00
CA ALA A 77 9.32 -6.77 -34.95
C ALA A 77 10.59 -7.34 -35.59
N LYS A 78 10.60 -8.65 -35.87
CA LYS A 78 11.63 -9.31 -36.68
C LYS A 78 11.50 -8.79 -38.11
N SER A 79 12.49 -8.03 -38.57
CA SER A 79 12.66 -7.71 -39.97
C SER A 79 13.09 -8.98 -40.69
N TYR A 80 12.28 -9.45 -41.63
CA TYR A 80 12.68 -10.48 -42.58
C TYR A 80 13.46 -9.82 -43.70
N TYR A 81 14.67 -10.31 -43.90
CA TYR A 81 15.44 -10.18 -45.14
C TYR A 81 15.95 -11.58 -45.50
#